data_AF-A0A9E6QZH1-F1
#
_entry.id   AF-A0A9E6QZH1-F1
#
_cell.length_a   1.000
_cell.length_b   1.000
_cell.length_c   1.000
_cell.angle_alpha   90.00
_cell.angle_beta   90.00
_cell.angle_gamma   90.00
#
_symmetry.space_group_name_H-M   'P 1'
#
loop_
_entity.id
_entity.type
_entity.pdbx_description
1 polymer ?
#
loop_
_entity_poly.entity_id
_entity_poly.type
_entity_poly.pdbx_seq_one_letter_code
_entity_poly.pdbx_strand_id
1 'polypeptide(L)' 'MSSGMIRARSTIRTGFAARLARRAQVLAQAAAESALRARRADPARWRKARLLWPLFSRDN' A
#
# COMPACT_ATOMS: atom_id res chain seq x y z
N MET A 1 -41.60 12.50 -9.82
CA MET A 1 -40.36 11.82 -10.27
C MET A 1 -39.59 11.42 -9.00
N SER A 2 -39.80 10.21 -8.48
CA SER A 2 -39.09 9.77 -7.26
C SER A 2 -37.71 9.26 -7.61
N SER A 3 -36.68 9.97 -7.17
CA SER A 3 -35.29 9.57 -7.32
C SER A 3 -35.02 8.34 -6.45
N GLY A 4 -34.90 7.18 -7.07
CA GLY A 4 -34.58 5.93 -6.39
C GLY A 4 -33.18 5.99 -5.80
N MET A 5 -33.07 6.04 -4.47
CA MET A 5 -31.80 6.00 -3.76
C MET A 5 -31.10 4.65 -4.02
N ILE A 6 -29.94 4.69 -4.68
CA ILE A 6 -29.11 3.51 -4.90
C ILE A 6 -28.49 3.11 -3.54
N ARG A 7 -29.01 2.05 -2.92
CA ARG A 7 -28.44 1.46 -1.70
C ARG A 7 -27.32 0.50 -2.09
N ALA A 8 -26.07 0.94 -1.95
CA ALA A 8 -24.91 0.05 -2.08
C ALA A 8 -24.79 -0.85 -0.83
N ARG A 9 -24.92 -2.17 -1.01
CA ARG A 9 -24.76 -3.16 0.07
C ARG A 9 -23.32 -3.68 0.03
N SER A 10 -22.47 -3.19 0.93
CA SER A 10 -21.10 -3.68 1.06
C SER A 10 -21.06 -4.88 2.00
N THR A 11 -20.92 -6.08 1.45
CA THR A 11 -20.49 -7.25 2.22
C THR A 11 -19.00 -7.13 2.43
N ILE A 12 -18.56 -6.35 3.43
CA ILE A 12 -17.15 -6.33 3.82
C ILE A 12 -16.80 -7.76 4.26
N ARG A 13 -16.21 -8.52 3.32
CA ARG A 13 -15.80 -9.90 3.56
C ARG A 13 -14.80 -9.90 4.69
N THR A 14 -14.92 -10.86 5.60
CA THR A 14 -14.12 -11.04 6.83
C THR A 14 -12.59 -11.08 6.63
N GLY A 15 -12.09 -11.06 5.38
CA GLY A 15 -10.66 -10.91 5.05
C GLY A 15 -10.27 -9.60 4.35
N PHE A 16 -11.15 -8.60 4.22
CA PHE A 16 -10.80 -7.32 3.59
C PHE A 16 -9.90 -6.48 4.51
N ALA A 17 -10.30 -6.29 5.77
CA ALA A 17 -9.50 -5.54 6.74
C ALA A 17 -8.10 -6.15 6.92
N ALA A 18 -8.00 -7.48 7.01
CA ALA A 18 -6.71 -8.17 7.09
C ALA A 18 -5.82 -7.93 5.83
N ARG A 19 -6.41 -7.98 4.63
CA ARG A 19 -5.67 -7.68 3.38
C ARG A 19 -5.22 -6.22 3.32
N LEU A 20 -6.07 -5.30 3.79
CA LEU A 20 -5.75 -3.89 3.87
C LEU A 20 -4.62 -3.64 4.87
N ALA A 21 -4.70 -4.21 6.06
CA ALA A 21 -3.67 -4.13 7.09
C ALA A 21 -2.32 -4.65 6.58
N ARG A 22 -2.31 -5.80 5.89
CA ARG A 22 -1.09 -6.34 5.26
C ARG A 22 -0.50 -5.39 4.24
N ARG A 23 -1.31 -4.77 3.38
CA ARG A 23 -0.83 -3.79 2.40
C ARG A 23 -0.30 -2.53 3.07
N ALA A 24 -0.99 -2.05 4.11
CA ALA A 24 -0.54 -0.90 4.90
C ALA A 24 0.80 -1.16 5.58
N GLN A 25 1.02 -2.37 6.10
CA GLN A 25 2.30 -2.78 6.69
C GLN A 25 3.44 -2.74 5.66
N VAL A 26 3.22 -3.28 4.45
CA VAL A 26 4.21 -3.25 3.36
C VAL A 26 4.57 -1.81 2.99
N LEU A 27 3.57 -0.93 2.88
CA LEU A 27 3.79 0.50 2.63
C LEU A 27 4.58 1.18 3.74
N ALA A 28 4.23 0.91 5.01
CA ALA A 28 4.90 1.51 6.16
C ALA A 28 6.38 1.10 6.23
N GLN A 29 6.69 -0.17 5.96
CA GLN A 29 8.06 -0.66 5.92
C GLN A 29 8.87 0.02 4.81
N ALA A 30 8.33 0.09 3.59
CA ALA A 30 8.98 0.76 2.47
C ALA A 30 9.19 2.27 2.72
N ALA A 31 8.20 2.94 3.34
CA ALA A 31 8.30 4.35 3.69
C ALA A 31 9.40 4.60 4.73
N ALA A 32 9.47 3.78 5.78
CA ALA A 32 10.51 3.88 6.80
C ALA A 32 11.90 3.66 6.19
N GLU A 33 12.05 2.63 5.34
CA GLU A 33 13.32 2.30 4.69
C GLU A 33 13.74 3.38 3.68
N SER A 34 12.79 3.97 2.94
CA SER A 34 13.02 5.10 2.03
C SER A 34 13.44 6.35 2.81
N ALA A 35 12.76 6.68 3.91
CA ALA A 35 13.09 7.83 4.75
C ALA A 35 14.49 7.70 5.37
N LEU A 36 14.85 6.52 5.87
CA LEU A 36 16.19 6.25 6.39
C LEU A 36 17.27 6.46 5.33
N ARG A 37 17.03 6.01 4.09
CA ARG A 37 17.99 6.17 2.99
C ARG A 37 18.06 7.58 2.44
N ALA A 38 16.94 8.29 2.40
CA ALA A 38 16.90 9.71 2.04
C ALA A 38 17.76 10.53 3.03
N ARG A 39 17.65 10.24 4.33
CA ARG A 39 18.50 10.87 5.36
C ARG A 39 19.98 10.59 5.19
N ARG A 40 20.34 9.44 4.62
CA ARG A 40 21.73 9.06 4.32
C ARG A 40 22.23 9.54 2.96
N ALA A 41 21.42 10.29 2.22
CA ALA A 41 21.68 10.67 0.83
C ALA A 41 22.05 9.48 -0.08
N ASP A 42 21.53 8.28 0.23
CA ASP A 42 21.90 7.05 -0.48
C ASP A 42 21.25 7.00 -1.88
N PRO A 43 22.03 7.12 -2.97
CA PRO A 43 21.50 7.10 -4.33
C PRO A 43 20.99 5.71 -4.73
N ALA A 44 21.42 4.64 -4.05
CA ALA A 44 20.96 3.28 -4.31
C ALA A 44 19.48 3.07 -3.95
N ARG A 45 18.83 4.03 -3.27
CA ARG A 45 17.38 4.00 -3.00
C ARG A 45 16.56 3.86 -4.28
N TRP A 46 17.01 4.50 -5.38
CA TRP A 46 16.31 4.48 -6.67
C TRP A 46 16.47 3.15 -7.42
N ARG A 47 17.47 2.35 -7.07
CA ARG A 47 17.68 1.01 -7.66
C ARG A 47 16.82 -0.07 -7.00
N LYS A 48 16.20 0.23 -5.85
CA LYS A 48 15.40 -0.74 -5.09
C LYS A 48 13.94 -0.61 -5.49
N ALA A 49 13.50 -1.47 -6.41
CA ALA A 49 12.11 -1.50 -6.90
C ALA A 49 11.08 -1.59 -5.76
N ARG A 50 11.38 -2.35 -4.69
CA ARG A 50 10.53 -2.47 -3.49
C ARG A 50 10.28 -1.17 -2.72
N LEU A 51 11.15 -0.17 -2.85
CA LEU A 51 10.96 1.13 -2.19
C LEU A 51 10.11 2.08 -3.03
N LEU A 52 10.14 1.90 -4.35
CA LEU A 52 9.48 2.78 -5.30
C LEU A 52 8.07 2.28 -5.63
N TRP A 53 7.91 0.96 -5.78
CA TRP A 53 6.64 0.30 -6.04
C TRP A 53 6.39 -0.85 -5.05
N PRO A 54 6.28 -0.58 -3.73
CA PRO A 54 6.18 -1.61 -2.68
C PRO A 54 5.01 -2.59 -2.81
N LEU A 55 3.93 -2.21 -3.50
CA LEU A 55 2.77 -3.08 -3.73
C LEU A 55 2.84 -3.85 -5.06
N PHE A 56 3.80 -3.51 -5.92
CA PHE A 56 3.95 -4.09 -7.27
C PHE A 56 5.32 -4.72 -7.50
N SER A 57 6.28 -4.51 -6.59
CA SER A 57 7.53 -5.25 -6.56
C SER A 57 7.20 -6.69 -6.27
N ARG A 58 7.13 -7.48 -7.34
CA ARG A 58 7.03 -8.93 -7.30
C ARG A 58 8.24 -9.43 -6.51
N ASP A 59 8.02 -10.00 -5.34
CA ASP A 59 9.03 -10.80 -4.67
C ASP A 59 9.46 -11.87 -5.68
N ASN A 60 10.75 -11.91 -6.01
CA ASN A 60 11.39 -13.00 -6.71
C ASN A 60 11.91 -14.00 -5.68
#